data_AF-A0A7Y0SJ10-F1
#
_entry.id   AF-A0A7Y0SJ10-F1
#
_cell.length_a   1.000
_cell.length_b   1.000
_cell.length_c   1.000
_cell.angle_alpha   90.00
_cell.angle_beta   90.00
_cell.angle_gamma   90.00
#
_symmetry.space_group_name_H-M   'P 1'
#
loop_
_entity.id
_entity.type
_entity.pdbx_description
1 polymer ?
#
loop_
_entity_poly.entity_id
_entity_poly.type
_entity_poly.pdbx_seq_one_letter_code
_entity_poly.pdbx_strand_id
1 'polypeptide(L)' 'HERKRTRRFKSVPLLTQLNEKQVAVFSVNQYRFPGVEISATLKRYYPFSEVLTHVIGYVSRINDRDMQRLIREEKDANY' A
#
# COMPACT_ATOMS: atom_id res chain seq x y z
N HIS A 1 5.18 17.11 6.51
CA HIS A 1 4.94 16.77 7.94
C HIS A 1 5.19 15.30 8.28
N GLU A 2 4.92 14.33 7.38
CA GLU A 2 5.10 12.89 7.68
C GLU A 2 6.55 12.43 7.89
N ARG A 3 7.51 13.02 7.16
CA ARG A 3 8.93 12.60 7.19
C ARG A 3 9.59 12.67 8.57
N LYS A 4 9.06 13.51 9.48
CA LYS A 4 9.55 13.64 10.88
C LYS A 4 8.99 12.54 11.82
N ARG A 5 7.92 11.84 11.44
CA ARG A 5 7.26 10.81 12.26
C ARG A 5 7.55 9.37 11.82
N THR A 6 8.18 9.18 10.67
CA THR A 6 8.53 7.84 10.16
C THR A 6 9.83 7.31 10.76
N ARG A 7 9.81 6.04 11.18
CA ARG A 7 10.99 5.29 11.62
C ARG A 7 12.08 5.34 10.54
N ARG A 8 13.34 5.49 10.96
CA ARG A 8 14.51 5.60 10.07
C ARG A 8 14.49 4.45 9.04
N PHE A 9 14.82 4.78 7.79
CA PHE A 9 14.89 3.86 6.63
C PHE A 9 13.54 3.31 6.10
N LYS A 10 12.39 3.77 6.59
CA LYS A 10 11.10 3.48 5.92
C LYS A 10 10.90 4.42 4.73
N SER A 11 10.51 3.87 3.58
CA SER A 11 10.05 4.67 2.45
C SER A 11 8.81 5.48 2.86
N VAL A 12 8.78 6.76 2.48
CA VAL A 12 7.69 7.69 2.79
C VAL A 12 6.98 8.05 1.49
N PRO A 13 5.66 7.84 1.38
CA PRO A 13 4.94 8.21 0.17
C PRO A 13 5.03 9.72 -0.04
N LEU A 14 5.49 10.14 -1.21
CA LEU A 14 5.53 11.56 -1.61
C LEU A 14 4.22 11.98 -2.29
N LEU A 15 3.73 11.12 -3.18
CA LEU A 15 2.46 11.26 -3.89
C LEU A 15 1.79 9.89 -3.97
N THR A 16 0.46 9.87 -3.90
CA THR A 16 -0.33 8.64 -3.99
C THR A 16 -1.44 8.80 -5.02
N GLN A 17 -1.99 7.68 -5.51
CA GLN A 17 -3.06 7.67 -6.53
C GLN A 17 -2.68 8.39 -7.83
N LEU A 18 -1.43 8.18 -8.29
CA LEU A 18 -0.97 8.69 -9.57
C LEU A 18 -1.78 8.09 -10.71
N ASN A 19 -2.21 8.94 -11.65
CA ASN A 19 -2.78 8.47 -12.91
C ASN A 19 -1.66 8.09 -13.90
N GLU A 20 -2.03 7.41 -14.99
CA GLU A 20 -1.08 6.92 -16.00
C GLU A 20 -0.23 8.05 -16.62
N LYS A 21 -0.83 9.23 -16.84
CA LYS A 21 -0.11 10.39 -17.38
C LYS A 21 0.96 10.89 -16.39
N GLN A 22 0.65 10.96 -15.11
CA GLN A 22 1.59 11.37 -14.07
C GLN A 22 2.73 10.36 -13.91
N VAL A 23 2.40 9.06 -13.96
CA VAL A 23 3.39 7.97 -13.98
C VAL A 23 4.34 8.15 -15.17
N ALA A 24 3.80 8.32 -16.39
CA ALA A 24 4.61 8.49 -17.60
C ALA A 24 5.53 9.72 -17.53
N VAL A 25 4.99 10.87 -17.09
CA VAL A 25 5.78 12.10 -16.92
C VAL A 25 6.92 11.90 -15.92
N PHE A 26 6.65 11.23 -14.78
CA PHE A 26 7.70 10.94 -13.81
C PHE A 26 8.73 9.96 -14.37
N SER A 27 8.30 8.89 -15.05
CA SER A 27 9.21 7.87 -15.59
C SER A 27 10.27 8.46 -16.53
N VAL A 28 9.89 9.39 -17.41
CA VAL A 28 10.84 10.07 -18.30
C VAL A 28 11.83 10.95 -17.52
N ASN A 29 11.43 11.48 -16.36
CA ASN A 29 12.24 12.37 -15.53
C ASN A 29 12.91 11.66 -14.35
N GLN A 30 12.76 10.34 -14.19
CA GLN A 30 13.19 9.61 -12.99
C GLN A 30 14.69 9.75 -12.71
N TYR A 31 15.52 9.86 -13.75
CA TYR A 31 16.97 10.06 -13.62
C TYR A 31 17.34 11.34 -12.84
N ARG A 32 16.44 12.32 -12.78
CA ARG A 32 16.62 13.58 -12.04
C ARG A 32 16.31 13.44 -10.55
N PHE A 33 15.74 12.32 -10.11
CA PHE A 33 15.29 12.09 -8.75
C PHE A 33 15.91 10.81 -8.13
N PRO A 34 17.22 10.81 -7.84
CA PRO A 34 17.86 9.68 -7.15
C PRO A 34 17.18 9.37 -5.81
N GLY A 35 16.86 8.10 -5.57
CA GLY A 35 16.19 7.65 -4.34
C GLY A 35 14.67 7.87 -4.32
N VAL A 36 14.06 8.30 -5.44
CA VAL A 36 12.61 8.35 -5.62
C VAL A 36 12.20 7.28 -6.62
N GLU A 37 11.19 6.50 -6.24
CA GLU A 37 10.68 5.39 -7.06
C GLU A 37 9.15 5.47 -7.22
N ILE A 38 8.64 4.88 -8.30
CA ILE A 38 7.23 4.58 -8.44
C ILE A 38 7.01 3.15 -7.93
N SER A 39 6.11 2.99 -6.97
CA SER A 39 5.62 1.68 -6.53
C SER A 39 4.14 1.53 -6.88
N ALA A 40 3.78 0.37 -7.43
CA ALA A 40 2.40 0.00 -7.69
C ALA A 40 1.94 -1.02 -6.64
N THR A 41 0.73 -0.85 -6.14
CA THR A 41 0.11 -1.81 -5.22
C THR A 41 -1.29 -2.15 -5.71
N LEU A 42 -1.59 -3.44 -5.83
CA LEU A 42 -2.91 -3.92 -6.18
C LEU A 42 -3.87 -3.67 -5.01
N LYS A 43 -4.88 -2.83 -5.26
CA LYS A 43 -6.00 -2.63 -4.36
C LYS A 43 -7.15 -3.55 -4.76
N ARG A 44 -7.85 -4.09 -3.77
CA ARG A 44 -9.06 -4.88 -4.03
C ARG A 44 -10.18 -3.93 -4.47
N TYR A 45 -10.93 -4.32 -5.49
CA TYR A 45 -12.10 -3.60 -6.00
C TYR A 45 -13.32 -4.52 -5.87
N TYR A 46 -14.32 -4.08 -5.10
CA TYR A 46 -15.57 -4.82 -4.85
C TYR A 46 -16.73 -4.08 -5.54
N PRO A 47 -17.10 -4.46 -6.78
CA PRO A 47 -18.09 -3.71 -7.57
C PRO A 47 -19.51 -3.69 -6.98
N PHE A 48 -19.83 -4.59 -6.04
CA PHE A 48 -21.16 -4.72 -5.42
C PHE A 48 -21.11 -4.53 -3.89
N SER A 49 -20.34 -3.56 -3.41
CA SER A 49 -19.98 -3.39 -1.99
C SER A 49 -21.16 -3.45 -1.02
N GLU A 50 -22.31 -2.84 -1.33
CA GLU A 50 -23.43 -2.77 -0.37
C GLU A 50 -24.14 -4.10 -0.13
N VAL A 51 -24.16 -4.99 -1.13
CA VAL A 51 -24.95 -6.24 -1.07
C VAL A 51 -24.13 -7.41 -0.50
N LEU A 52 -22.81 -7.39 -0.68
CA LEU A 52 -21.96 -8.57 -0.43
C LEU A 52 -20.94 -8.41 0.71
N THR A 53 -20.83 -7.23 1.34
CA THR A 53 -19.78 -6.97 2.35
C THR A 53 -19.82 -7.96 3.53
N HIS A 54 -21.00 -8.33 4.02
CA HIS A 54 -21.13 -9.24 5.17
C HIS A 54 -20.76 -10.70 4.83
N VAL A 55 -20.81 -11.10 3.55
CA VAL A 55 -20.54 -12.47 3.12
C VAL A 55 -19.12 -12.63 2.59
N ILE A 56 -18.62 -11.63 1.84
CA ILE A 56 -17.27 -11.67 1.23
C ILE A 56 -16.20 -11.15 2.21
N GLY A 57 -16.56 -10.24 3.12
CA GLY A 57 -15.60 -9.51 3.94
C GLY A 57 -14.82 -8.44 3.15
N TYR A 58 -13.92 -7.74 3.83
CA TYR A 58 -13.03 -6.74 3.23
C TYR A 58 -11.56 -7.05 3.56
N VAL A 59 -10.65 -6.75 2.64
CA VAL A 59 -9.21 -6.79 2.91
C VAL A 59 -8.73 -5.38 3.23
N SER A 60 -8.29 -5.15 4.46
CA SER A 60 -7.66 -3.90 4.91
C SER A 60 -6.15 -4.08 5.12
N ARG A 61 -5.45 -2.96 5.32
CA ARG A 61 -4.04 -2.99 5.77
C ARG A 61 -3.97 -3.77 7.09
N ILE A 62 -3.02 -4.70 7.17
CA ILE A 62 -2.71 -5.45 8.40
C ILE A 62 -2.40 -4.46 9.52
N ASN A 63 -3.08 -4.64 10.65
CA ASN A 63 -2.76 -3.96 11.90
C ASN A 63 -2.10 -4.94 12.90
N ASP A 64 -1.68 -4.43 14.06
CA ASP A 64 -0.96 -5.24 15.05
C ASP A 64 -1.77 -6.44 15.57
N ARG A 65 -3.11 -6.32 15.64
CA ARG A 65 -3.98 -7.43 16.06
C ARG A 65 -4.05 -8.52 14.99
N ASP A 66 -4.11 -8.12 13.72
CA ASP A 66 -4.06 -9.06 12.59
C ASP A 66 -2.73 -9.82 12.60
N MET A 67 -1.62 -9.13 12.89
CA MET A 67 -0.30 -9.74 12.97
C MET A 67 -0.15 -10.72 14.13
N GLN A 68 -0.63 -10.35 15.32
CA GLN A 68 -0.68 -11.28 16.45
C GLN A 68 -1.53 -12.52 16.17
N ARG A 69 -2.62 -12.36 15.40
CA ARG A 69 -3.46 -13.48 14.97
C ARG A 69 -2.71 -14.39 13.99
N LEU A 70 -2.03 -13.82 12.99
CA LEU A 70 -1.24 -14.58 12.02
C LEU A 70 -0.11 -15.37 12.66
N ILE A 71 0.60 -14.77 13.63
CA ILE A 71 1.65 -15.45 14.40
C ILE A 71 1.06 -16.61 15.21
N ARG A 72 -0.08 -16.41 15.88
CA ARG A 72 -0.76 -17.47 16.62
C ARG A 72 -1.22 -18.62 15.71
N GLU A 73 -1.62 -18.29 14.49
CA GLU A 73 -2.06 -19.26 13.47
C GLU A 73 -0.89 -19.88 12.68
N GLU A 74 0.38 -19.56 12.98
CA GLU A 74 1.58 -19.97 12.23
C GLU A 74 1.51 -19.65 10.72
N LYS A 75 0.88 -18.52 10.37
CA LYS A 75 0.66 -18.06 8.98
C LYS A 75 1.42 -16.76 8.63
N ASP A 76 2.30 -16.31 9.51
CA ASP A 76 3.09 -15.09 9.35
C ASP A 76 4.10 -15.17 8.20
N ALA A 77 4.59 -16.36 7.83
CA ALA A 77 5.52 -16.54 6.71
C ALA A 77 4.96 -16.11 5.32
N ASN A 78 3.64 -15.92 5.20
CA ASN A 78 2.97 -15.57 3.95
C ASN A 78 2.62 -14.06 3.83
N TYR A 79 3.05 -13.23 4.78
CA TYR A 79 2.70 -11.80 4.88
C TYR A 79 3.88 -10.91 5.27
#